data_AF-A0A8H2WC86-F1
#
_entry.id   AF-A0A8H2WC86-F1
#
_cell.length_a   1.000
_cell.length_b   1.000
_cell.length_c   1.000
_cell.angle_alpha   90.00
_cell.angle_beta   90.00
_cell.angle_gamma   90.00
#
_symmetry.space_group_name_H-M   'P 1'
#
loop_
_entity.id
_entity.type
_entity.pdbx_description
1 polymer ?
#
loop_
_entity_poly.entity_id
_entity_poly.type
_entity_poly.pdbx_seq_one_letter_code
_entity_poly.pdbx_strand_id
1 'polypeptide(L)'
;MRMPTNPCQILMSDQKILTMMHGDPDSPIYVMGPTHSRPGEQRWVFEKQLDDTVLLYNPMYRKYAGVPTGLHPNVTVVVTESGSASKFAMEKVKDESYKIYVYHGTSKLYLYLSPDWDHSPKVREPFLIAQLE
;
A
#
# COMPACT_ATOMS: atom_id res chain seq x y z
N MET A 1 4.48 10.25 -15.13
CA MET A 1 5.13 9.46 -14.06
C MET A 1 5.30 8.04 -14.57
N ARG A 2 6.50 7.44 -14.49
CA ARG A 2 6.75 6.06 -14.91
C ARG A 2 6.52 5.17 -13.69
N MET A 3 5.40 4.46 -13.68
CA MET A 3 5.03 3.56 -12.60
C MET A 3 5.69 2.19 -12.79
N PRO A 4 5.94 1.43 -11.70
CA PRO A 4 6.23 0.00 -11.81
C PRO A 4 5.14 -0.70 -12.60
N THR A 5 5.48 -1.29 -13.76
CA THR A 5 4.54 -2.13 -14.53
C THR A 5 4.68 -3.60 -14.18
N ASN A 6 5.78 -3.98 -13.55
CA ASN A 6 6.04 -5.33 -13.10
C ASN A 6 5.66 -5.47 -11.63
N PRO A 7 5.38 -6.70 -11.16
CA PRO A 7 5.29 -6.97 -9.75
C PRO A 7 6.51 -6.45 -9.00
N CYS A 8 6.28 -5.90 -7.81
CA CYS A 8 7.30 -5.23 -7.02
C CYS A 8 7.00 -5.40 -5.52
N GLN A 9 7.98 -5.04 -4.69
CA GLN A 9 7.78 -4.88 -3.27
C GLN A 9 7.54 -3.41 -2.96
N ILE A 10 6.65 -3.15 -2.00
CA ILE A 10 6.38 -1.80 -1.50
C ILE A 10 7.04 -1.70 -0.13
N LEU A 11 8.22 -1.06 -0.08
CA LEU A 11 9.01 -0.89 1.13
C LEU A 11 8.63 0.40 1.84
N MET A 12 8.61 0.36 3.15
CA MET A 12 8.66 1.53 4.01
C MET A 12 10.11 1.97 4.24
N SER A 13 10.27 3.15 4.80
CA SER A 13 11.54 3.78 5.17
C SER A 13 12.54 2.93 5.92
N ASP A 14 12.04 2.03 6.75
CA ASP A 14 12.76 1.14 7.66
C ASP A 14 12.95 -0.27 7.09
N GLN A 15 12.83 -0.42 5.77
CA GLN A 15 12.90 -1.71 5.05
C GLN A 15 11.80 -2.71 5.41
N LYS A 16 10.76 -2.30 6.14
CA LYS A 16 9.55 -3.13 6.26
C LYS A 16 8.79 -3.11 4.95
N ILE A 17 8.06 -4.17 4.66
CA ILE A 17 7.39 -4.40 3.38
C ILE A 17 5.88 -4.49 3.63
N LEU A 18 5.10 -3.81 2.78
CA LEU A 18 3.65 -3.93 2.76
C LEU A 18 3.28 -5.39 2.43
N THR A 19 2.46 -6.01 3.27
CA THR A 19 2.22 -7.46 3.25
C THR A 19 0.74 -7.77 3.41
N MET A 20 0.18 -8.54 2.48
CA MET A 20 -1.14 -9.15 2.60
C MET A 20 -0.97 -10.56 3.17
N MET A 21 -1.24 -10.77 4.46
CA MET A 21 -1.05 -12.09 5.08
C MET A 21 -2.19 -13.07 4.79
N HIS A 22 -3.38 -12.55 4.52
CA HIS A 22 -4.59 -13.32 4.26
C HIS A 22 -5.38 -12.67 3.10
N GLY A 23 -6.12 -13.46 2.33
CA GLY A 23 -6.94 -12.98 1.22
C GLY A 23 -8.40 -12.70 1.59
N ASP A 24 -8.76 -12.84 2.86
CA ASP A 24 -10.14 -12.67 3.33
C ASP A 24 -10.51 -11.18 3.35
N PRO A 25 -11.66 -10.79 2.76
CA PRO A 25 -12.13 -9.41 2.78
C PRO A 25 -12.14 -8.81 4.20
N ASP A 26 -11.90 -7.50 4.28
CA ASP A 26 -11.82 -6.71 5.52
C ASP A 26 -10.67 -7.08 6.47
N SER A 27 -9.85 -8.08 6.12
CA SER A 27 -8.60 -8.36 6.85
C SER A 27 -7.63 -7.19 6.69
N PRO A 28 -6.91 -6.77 7.75
CA PRO A 28 -5.93 -5.71 7.64
C PRO A 28 -4.75 -6.09 6.75
N ILE A 29 -4.18 -5.10 6.07
CA ILE A 29 -2.89 -5.20 5.38
C ILE A 29 -1.80 -4.75 6.34
N TYR A 30 -0.71 -5.52 6.40
CA TYR A 30 0.35 -5.37 7.39
C TYR A 30 1.60 -4.75 6.80
N VAL A 31 2.50 -4.32 7.68
CA VAL A 31 3.85 -3.89 7.33
C VAL A 31 4.80 -4.71 8.20
N MET A 32 5.65 -5.52 7.58
CA MET A 32 6.51 -6.47 8.30
C MET A 32 7.83 -6.69 7.57
N GLY A 33 8.80 -7.32 8.24
CA GLY A 33 10.08 -7.67 7.60
C GLY A 33 9.92 -8.68 6.46
N PRO A 34 10.97 -8.91 5.65
CA PRO A 34 10.95 -9.87 4.55
C PRO A 34 10.51 -11.27 4.97
N THR A 35 9.59 -11.87 4.22
CA THR A 35 9.09 -13.24 4.48
C THR A 35 9.60 -14.21 3.42
N HIS A 36 10.41 -15.19 3.83
CA HIS A 36 10.94 -16.19 2.90
C HIS A 36 9.98 -17.35 2.61
N SER A 37 9.07 -17.67 3.54
CA SER A 37 8.14 -18.80 3.39
C SER A 37 7.00 -18.51 2.41
N ARG A 38 6.61 -17.24 2.26
CA ARG A 38 5.50 -16.81 1.40
C ARG A 38 5.77 -15.46 0.72
N PRO A 39 6.75 -15.39 -0.19
CA PRO A 39 7.14 -14.13 -0.83
C PRO A 39 5.99 -13.45 -1.61
N GLY A 40 4.98 -14.22 -2.06
CA GLY A 40 3.80 -13.68 -2.74
C GLY A 40 2.93 -12.76 -1.86
N GLU A 41 2.99 -12.88 -0.53
CA GLU A 41 2.27 -12.00 0.41
C GLU A 41 2.81 -10.56 0.34
N GLN A 42 4.07 -10.40 -0.07
CA GLN A 42 4.81 -9.14 -0.15
C GLN A 42 4.93 -8.59 -1.57
N ARG A 43 4.29 -9.26 -2.54
CA ARG A 43 4.36 -8.94 -3.96
C ARG A 43 3.12 -8.16 -4.39
N TRP A 44 3.34 -7.00 -4.98
CA TRP A 44 2.29 -6.06 -5.38
C TRP A 44 2.41 -5.66 -6.84
N VAL A 45 1.27 -5.42 -7.48
CA VAL A 45 1.15 -4.83 -8.80
C VAL A 45 0.39 -3.53 -8.69
N PHE A 46 0.94 -2.47 -9.28
CA PHE A 46 0.27 -1.19 -9.43
C PHE A 46 -0.54 -1.20 -10.73
N GLU A 47 -1.84 -1.42 -10.63
CA GLU A 47 -2.73 -1.43 -11.80
C GLU A 47 -3.17 -0.01 -12.13
N LYS A 48 -2.57 0.56 -13.19
CA LYS A 48 -2.86 1.93 -13.63
C LYS A 48 -4.31 2.07 -14.11
N GLN A 49 -4.99 3.09 -13.60
CA GLN A 49 -6.33 3.50 -14.00
C GLN A 49 -6.29 4.70 -14.95
N LEU A 50 -7.41 4.98 -15.63
CA LEU A 50 -7.54 6.08 -16.61
C LEU A 50 -7.42 7.47 -15.98
N ASP A 51 -7.72 7.62 -14.69
CA ASP A 51 -7.72 8.87 -13.92
C ASP A 51 -6.37 9.14 -13.20
N ASP A 52 -5.28 8.55 -13.71
CA ASP A 52 -3.94 8.59 -13.11
C ASP A 52 -3.88 8.10 -11.65
N THR A 53 -4.88 7.33 -11.22
CA THR A 53 -4.85 6.55 -9.99
C THR A 53 -4.35 5.13 -10.25
N VAL A 54 -4.09 4.39 -9.18
CA VAL A 54 -3.70 2.98 -9.22
C VAL A 54 -4.51 2.16 -8.22
N LEU A 55 -4.72 0.90 -8.57
CA LEU A 55 -5.14 -0.12 -7.61
C LEU A 55 -3.91 -0.89 -7.16
N LEU A 56 -3.85 -1.25 -5.88
CA LEU A 56 -2.79 -2.10 -5.33
C LEU A 56 -3.30 -3.55 -5.33
N TYR A 57 -2.81 -4.35 -6.26
CA TYR A 57 -3.21 -5.74 -6.44
C TYR A 57 -2.15 -6.68 -5.86
N ASN A 58 -2.59 -7.68 -5.09
CA ASN A 58 -1.75 -8.79 -4.67
C ASN A 58 -2.06 -10.04 -5.52
N PRO A 59 -1.13 -10.49 -6.37
CA PRO A 59 -1.36 -11.64 -7.26
C PRO A 59 -1.53 -12.99 -6.56
N MET A 60 -0.96 -13.15 -5.35
CA MET A 60 -1.04 -14.42 -4.61
C MET A 60 -2.48 -14.70 -4.15
N TYR A 61 -3.17 -13.68 -3.62
CA TYR A 61 -4.55 -13.82 -3.17
C TYR A 61 -5.60 -13.44 -4.20
N ARG A 62 -5.17 -12.78 -5.29
CA ARG A 62 -6.06 -12.18 -6.30
C ARG A 62 -7.00 -11.15 -5.69
N LYS A 63 -6.47 -10.33 -4.77
CA LYS A 63 -7.21 -9.31 -4.02
C LYS A 63 -6.53 -7.96 -4.11
N TYR A 64 -7.25 -6.94 -3.67
CA TYR A 64 -6.82 -5.54 -3.73
C TYR A 64 -6.70 -4.94 -2.33
N ALA A 65 -5.94 -3.85 -2.22
CA ALA A 65 -6.01 -2.98 -1.06
C ALA A 65 -7.20 -2.02 -1.18
N GLY A 66 -7.90 -1.83 -0.06
CA GLY A 66 -9.04 -0.93 0.05
C GLY A 66 -9.03 -0.19 1.37
N VAL A 67 -9.69 0.95 1.38
CA VAL A 67 -10.07 1.66 2.59
C VAL A 67 -11.59 1.54 2.72
N PRO A 68 -12.12 1.09 3.87
CA PRO A 68 -13.56 0.97 4.09
C PRO A 68 -14.31 2.30 3.87
N THR A 69 -15.61 2.23 3.63
CA THR A 69 -16.48 3.35 3.22
C THR A 69 -16.61 4.52 4.21
N GLY A 70 -15.98 4.46 5.38
CA GLY A 70 -15.87 5.54 6.35
C GLY A 70 -14.48 6.18 6.34
N LEU A 71 -14.14 6.94 5.31
CA LEU A 71 -12.82 7.53 5.17
C LEU A 71 -12.59 8.63 6.24
N HIS A 72 -11.87 8.28 7.30
CA HIS A 72 -11.42 9.20 8.34
C HIS A 72 -9.91 9.02 8.59
N PRO A 73 -9.24 9.97 9.26
CA PRO A 73 -7.85 9.76 9.68
C PRO A 73 -7.70 8.46 10.48
N ASN A 74 -6.63 7.71 10.22
CA ASN A 74 -6.29 6.45 10.92
C ASN A 74 -7.17 5.25 10.58
N VAL A 75 -8.00 5.33 9.53
CA VAL A 75 -8.68 4.16 9.00
C VAL A 75 -7.66 3.13 8.49
N THR A 76 -7.91 1.86 8.79
CA THR A 76 -7.05 0.75 8.38
C THR A 76 -7.25 0.43 6.91
N VAL A 77 -6.15 0.14 6.22
CA VAL A 77 -6.17 -0.39 4.86
C VAL A 77 -6.38 -1.89 4.95
N VAL A 78 -7.38 -2.40 4.24
CA VAL A 78 -7.85 -3.77 4.31
C VAL A 78 -7.81 -4.46 2.96
N VAL A 79 -7.92 -5.78 2.99
CA VAL A 79 -8.09 -6.62 1.82
C VAL A 79 -9.51 -6.47 1.28
N THR A 80 -9.64 -6.38 -0.04
CA THR A 80 -10.93 -6.20 -0.70
C THR A 80 -10.98 -6.82 -2.09
N GLU A 81 -12.19 -6.92 -2.63
CA GLU A 81 -12.44 -7.33 -4.01
C GLU A 81 -12.22 -6.15 -4.97
N SER A 82 -12.06 -6.45 -6.27
CA SER A 82 -11.84 -5.42 -7.30
C SER A 82 -12.91 -4.32 -7.30
N GLY A 83 -14.19 -4.67 -7.13
CA GLY A 83 -15.30 -3.71 -7.12
C GLY A 83 -15.32 -2.76 -5.92
N SER A 84 -14.55 -3.06 -4.88
CA SER A 84 -14.43 -2.26 -3.65
C SER A 84 -13.00 -1.78 -3.40
N ALA A 85 -12.10 -2.00 -4.37
CA ALA A 85 -10.73 -1.53 -4.34
C ALA A 85 -10.66 0.00 -4.25
N SER A 86 -9.76 0.49 -3.42
CA SER A 86 -9.52 1.94 -3.35
C SER A 86 -8.60 2.38 -4.48
N LYS A 87 -8.96 3.51 -5.08
CA LYS A 87 -8.13 4.21 -6.04
C LYS A 87 -7.13 5.08 -5.30
N PHE A 88 -5.85 4.73 -5.41
CA PHE A 88 -4.77 5.46 -4.80
C PHE A 88 -4.12 6.41 -5.82
N ALA A 89 -3.84 7.62 -5.39
CA ALA A 89 -2.96 8.53 -6.12
C ALA A 89 -1.55 8.45 -5.55
N MET A 90 -0.56 8.81 -6.37
CA MET A 90 0.84 8.76 -5.99
C MET A 90 1.55 10.05 -6.32
N GLU A 91 2.36 10.54 -5.37
CA GLU A 91 3.16 11.75 -5.50
C GLU A 91 4.63 11.35 -5.41
N LYS A 92 5.38 11.57 -6.49
CA LYS A 92 6.80 11.25 -6.54
C LYS A 92 7.58 12.17 -5.59
N VAL A 93 8.37 11.57 -4.70
CA VAL A 93 9.25 12.32 -3.78
C VAL A 93 10.65 12.41 -4.39
N LYS A 94 11.28 11.26 -4.66
CA LYS A 94 12.63 11.14 -5.23
C LYS A 94 12.83 9.73 -5.78
N ASP A 95 13.57 9.57 -6.88
CA ASP A 95 13.95 8.26 -7.43
C ASP A 95 12.74 7.31 -7.60
N GLU A 96 12.71 6.15 -6.93
CA GLU A 96 11.55 5.23 -6.87
C GLU A 96 10.76 5.32 -5.55
N SER A 97 10.79 6.51 -4.92
CA SER A 97 10.09 6.82 -3.67
C SER A 97 8.85 7.67 -3.94
N TYR A 98 7.72 7.25 -3.37
CA TYR A 98 6.42 7.85 -3.60
C TYR A 98 5.68 8.02 -2.27
N LYS A 99 4.84 9.06 -2.19
CA LYS A 99 3.77 9.14 -1.22
C LYS A 99 2.50 8.60 -1.87
N ILE A 100 1.87 7.63 -1.24
CA ILE A 100 0.60 7.05 -1.71
C ILE A 100 -0.53 7.63 -0.86
N TYR A 101 -1.62 8.05 -1.48
CA TYR A 101 -2.75 8.67 -0.78
C TYR A 101 -4.09 8.40 -1.46
N VAL A 102 -5.16 8.62 -0.72
CA VAL A 102 -6.54 8.69 -1.24
C VAL A 102 -7.10 10.10 -1.05
N TYR A 103 -8.09 10.47 -1.84
CA TYR A 103 -8.80 11.73 -1.66
C TYR A 103 -9.97 11.57 -0.69
N HIS A 104 -10.07 12.47 0.29
CA HIS A 104 -11.25 12.68 1.11
C HIS A 104 -11.76 14.10 0.88
N GLY A 105 -12.73 14.25 -0.04
CA GLY A 105 -13.10 15.55 -0.58
C GLY A 105 -11.91 16.23 -1.27
N THR A 106 -11.53 17.42 -0.80
CA THR A 106 -10.35 18.15 -1.30
C THR A 106 -9.06 17.79 -0.56
N SER A 107 -9.13 17.00 0.50
CA SER A 107 -7.99 16.63 1.34
C SER A 107 -7.30 15.36 0.83
N LYS A 108 -5.98 15.31 0.95
CA LYS A 108 -5.18 14.10 0.71
C LYS A 108 -4.98 13.35 2.03
N LEU A 109 -5.33 12.08 2.07
CA LEU A 109 -5.04 11.18 3.19
C LEU A 109 -3.97 10.19 2.77
N TYR A 110 -2.78 10.37 3.33
CA TYR A 110 -1.60 9.57 3.00
C TYR A 110 -1.61 8.23 3.73
N LEU A 111 -1.18 7.19 3.05
CA LEU A 111 -0.80 5.92 3.68
C LEU A 111 0.43 6.15 4.56
N TYR A 112 0.35 5.66 5.79
CA TYR A 112 1.45 5.70 6.75
C TYR A 112 1.35 4.51 7.70
N LEU A 113 2.48 4.11 8.29
CA LEU A 113 2.50 3.12 9.36
C LEU A 113 2.11 3.80 10.67
N SER A 114 1.04 3.32 11.31
CA SER A 114 0.63 3.86 12.61
C SER A 114 1.73 3.66 13.65
N PRO A 115 2.15 4.73 14.35
CA PRO A 115 3.20 4.63 15.37
C PRO A 115 2.75 3.82 16.60
N ASP A 116 1.44 3.63 16.79
CA ASP A 116 0.91 2.77 17.86
C ASP A 116 1.10 1.27 17.55
N TRP A 117 1.38 0.96 16.28
CA TRP A 117 1.66 -0.39 15.76
C TRP A 117 3.13 -0.56 15.35
N ASP A 118 3.92 0.52 15.47
CA ASP A 118 5.34 0.50 15.21
C ASP A 118 6.12 0.47 16.53
N HIS A 119 6.66 -0.70 16.87
CA HIS A 119 7.54 -0.86 18.02
C HIS A 119 8.96 -0.27 17.80
N SER A 120 9.18 0.45 16.69
CA SER A 120 10.48 1.04 16.30
C SER A 120 10.62 2.48 16.80
N PRO A 121 11.85 3.01 16.96
CA PRO A 121 12.06 4.39 17.36
C PRO A 121 11.47 5.38 16.35
N LYS A 122 10.63 6.29 16.86
CA LYS A 122 9.77 7.22 16.10
C LYS A 122 10.57 8.13 15.15
N VAL A 123 10.70 7.71 13.88
CA VAL A 123 11.03 8.63 12.78
C VAL A 123 9.75 8.83 11.96
N ARG A 124 9.12 9.99 12.15
CA ARG A 124 7.87 10.39 11.49
C ARG A 124 8.14 10.83 10.05
N GLU A 125 8.40 9.89 9.15
CA GLU A 125 8.40 10.22 7.73
C GLU A 125 7.70 9.11 6.93
N PRO A 126 6.52 9.37 6.35
CA PRO A 126 5.88 8.43 5.45
C PRO A 126 6.62 8.48 4.11
N PHE A 127 7.58 7.57 3.93
CA PHE A 127 8.12 7.28 2.62
C PHE A 127 7.96 5.81 2.29
N LEU A 128 7.38 5.58 1.11
CA LEU A 128 7.24 4.28 0.50
C LEU A 128 8.18 4.23 -0.71
N ILE A 129 9.05 3.23 -0.76
CA ILE A 129 9.96 2.94 -1.86
C ILE A 129 9.41 1.71 -2.56
N ALA A 130 9.07 1.81 -3.85
CA ALA A 130 8.77 0.63 -4.63
C ALA A 130 10.09 0.04 -5.13
N GLN A 131 10.43 -1.19 -4.73
CA GLN A 131 11.57 -1.91 -5.27
C GLN A 131 11.09 -2.90 -6.32
N LEU A 132 11.53 -2.68 -7.55
CA LEU A 132 11.29 -3.59 -8.67
C LEU A 132 12.09 -4.88 -8.44
N GLU A 133 11.47 -6.01 -8.78
CA GLU A 133 12.15 -7.30 -8.90
C GLU A 133 13.01 -7.38 -10.18
#